data_AF-A0A1V9ZA89-F1
#
_entry.id   AF-A0A1V9ZA89-F1
#
_cell.length_a   1.000
_cell.length_b   1.000
_cell.length_c   1.000
_cell.angle_alpha   90.00
_cell.angle_beta   90.00
_cell.angle_gamma   90.00
#
_symmetry.space_group_name_H-M   'P 1'
#
loop_
_entity.id
_entity.type
_entity.pdbx_description
1 polymer ?
#
loop_
_entity_poly.entity_id
_entity_poly.type
_entity_poly.pdbx_seq_one_letter_code
_entity_poly.pdbx_strand_id
1 'polypeptide(L)'
;MADLFRATEKQYRARGNDHKNARQRRRDALLQNDRVDYSNVMDVHVIDANLPANASRIRQLPVSSSTNYSILDPSAAQLYEIDGLDGLQVITNAMPVATQVAWAFRAVRDYSQQPYNNVTNLSGDRGATQSLWTDAWHEATRGSMKEFHALRWANIGAHYDWTAREYVDDPLIPALPAELKQLVHEVYAMTGLTDGKMAESAIVNFYPAGTCMGGHLDNAEEDMMTPIVSLSLGTQCIYLQGGLTKSDAPTALWLRSGDIIVMGGKSRRCFHGVPLVTSELPTAFADCTQDLKTHFSDAEVDAFAAYMAHARVNINLRRVGSM
;
A
#
# COMPACT_ATOMS: atom_id res chain seq x y z
N MET A 1 17.68 8.02 -23.23
CA MET A 1 18.30 7.71 -21.91
C MET A 1 17.87 6.32 -21.48
N ALA A 2 18.68 5.61 -20.67
CA ALA A 2 18.33 4.29 -20.16
C ALA A 2 17.18 4.37 -19.14
N ASP A 3 16.32 3.36 -19.10
CA ASP A 3 15.25 3.21 -18.11
C ASP A 3 15.83 2.57 -16.84
N LEU A 4 16.32 3.41 -15.93
CA LEU A 4 16.94 2.98 -14.67
C LEU A 4 15.88 2.45 -13.69
N PHE A 5 14.65 2.98 -13.75
CA PHE A 5 13.56 2.48 -12.92
C PHE A 5 13.28 1.01 -13.18
N ARG A 6 13.11 0.64 -14.45
CA ARG A 6 12.83 -0.75 -14.85
C ARG A 6 14.01 -1.68 -14.55
N ALA A 7 15.24 -1.19 -14.57
CA ALA A 7 16.40 -1.96 -14.18
C ALA A 7 16.34 -2.34 -12.69
N THR A 8 16.08 -1.37 -11.80
CA THR A 8 15.92 -1.60 -10.36
C THR A 8 14.67 -2.44 -10.04
N GLU A 9 13.56 -2.22 -10.73
CA GLU A 9 12.36 -3.05 -10.59
C GLU A 9 12.68 -4.53 -10.88
N LYS A 10 13.42 -4.80 -11.98
CA LYS A 10 13.83 -6.16 -12.34
C LYS A 10 14.79 -6.81 -11.35
N GLN A 11 15.61 -6.02 -10.67
CA GLN A 11 16.53 -6.50 -9.63
C GLN A 11 15.75 -7.06 -8.44
N TYR A 12 14.74 -6.32 -7.96
CA TYR A 12 13.99 -6.70 -6.76
C TYR A 12 12.76 -7.56 -7.01
N ARG A 13 12.26 -7.62 -8.25
CA ARG A 13 11.09 -8.43 -8.57
C ARG A 13 11.33 -9.89 -8.22
N ALA A 14 10.51 -10.42 -7.30
CA ALA A 14 10.47 -11.85 -7.04
C ALA A 14 10.10 -12.60 -8.33
N ARG A 15 11.10 -13.29 -8.90
CA ARG A 15 10.85 -14.30 -9.91
C ARG A 15 10.79 -15.62 -9.19
N GLY A 16 9.61 -15.98 -8.68
CA GLY A 16 9.35 -17.34 -8.24
C GLY A 16 9.77 -18.36 -9.32
N ASN A 17 9.96 -19.62 -8.92
CA ASN A 17 10.42 -20.67 -9.84
C ASN A 17 9.36 -21.08 -10.89
N ASP A 18 8.13 -20.62 -10.76
CA ASP A 18 7.00 -21.09 -11.57
C ASP A 18 7.07 -20.66 -13.04
N HIS A 19 7.76 -19.56 -13.34
CA HIS A 19 7.99 -19.11 -14.73
C HIS A 19 9.27 -19.67 -15.35
N LYS A 20 10.12 -20.35 -14.58
CA LYS A 20 11.41 -20.88 -15.05
C LYS A 20 11.26 -22.32 -15.51
N ASN A 21 11.78 -22.65 -16.70
CA ASN A 21 11.87 -24.05 -17.12
C ASN A 21 12.96 -24.81 -16.31
N ALA A 22 12.94 -26.14 -16.36
CA ALA A 22 13.85 -26.97 -15.57
C ALA A 22 15.34 -26.71 -15.83
N ARG A 23 15.70 -26.24 -17.04
CA ARG A 23 17.07 -25.89 -17.40
C ARG A 23 17.51 -24.56 -16.79
N GLN A 24 16.63 -23.56 -16.76
CA GLN A 24 16.86 -22.28 -16.09
C GLN A 24 17.03 -22.48 -14.58
N ARG A 25 16.16 -23.28 -13.94
CA ARG A 25 16.28 -23.61 -12.51
C ARG A 25 17.62 -24.26 -12.16
N ARG A 26 18.09 -25.23 -12.96
CA ARG A 26 19.39 -25.88 -12.74
C ARG A 26 20.58 -24.94 -12.95
N ARG A 27 20.51 -24.06 -13.96
CA ARG A 27 21.57 -23.09 -14.24
C ARG A 27 21.68 -22.05 -13.12
N ASP A 28 20.55 -21.55 -12.63
CA ASP A 28 20.53 -20.52 -11.59
C ASP A 28 21.00 -21.11 -10.24
N ALA A 29 20.60 -22.35 -9.91
CA ALA A 29 21.09 -23.09 -8.75
C ALA A 29 22.61 -23.38 -8.78
N LEU A 30 23.18 -23.62 -9.97
CA LEU A 30 24.63 -23.85 -10.17
C LEU A 30 25.48 -22.59 -10.01
N LEU A 31 24.90 -21.39 -10.19
CA LEU A 31 25.63 -20.12 -10.17
C LEU A 31 25.63 -19.42 -8.80
N GLN A 32 24.94 -19.94 -7.77
CA GLN A 32 24.67 -19.23 -6.51
C GLN A 32 24.10 -17.80 -6.69
N ASN A 33 23.56 -17.49 -7.88
CA ASN A 33 23.01 -16.19 -8.27
C ASN A 33 21.60 -15.93 -7.69
N ASP A 34 21.10 -16.79 -6.81
CA ASP A 34 19.69 -16.90 -6.44
C ASP A 34 19.28 -16.04 -5.24
N ARG A 35 20.20 -15.32 -4.59
CA ARG A 35 19.83 -14.35 -3.55
C ARG A 35 19.86 -12.94 -4.13
N VAL A 36 18.67 -12.37 -4.32
CA VAL A 36 18.52 -10.94 -4.56
C VAL A 36 19.22 -10.21 -3.41
N ASP A 37 20.16 -9.33 -3.75
CA ASP A 37 20.84 -8.50 -2.77
C ASP A 37 19.93 -7.36 -2.33
N TYR A 38 19.49 -7.42 -1.07
CA TYR A 38 18.66 -6.40 -0.43
C TYR A 38 19.46 -5.40 0.40
N SER A 39 20.80 -5.49 0.43
CA SER A 39 21.66 -4.63 1.26
C SER A 39 21.47 -3.13 0.96
N ASN A 40 21.10 -2.78 -0.28
CA ASN A 40 20.87 -1.41 -0.70
C ASN A 40 19.40 -0.95 -0.53
N VAL A 41 18.51 -1.80 0.01
CA VAL A 41 17.14 -1.38 0.34
C VAL A 41 17.18 -0.66 1.69
N MET A 42 16.71 0.58 1.71
CA MET A 42 16.72 1.41 2.89
C MET A 42 15.68 0.93 3.91
N ASP A 43 16.07 0.93 5.18
CA ASP A 43 15.24 0.53 6.30
C ASP A 43 15.23 1.60 7.40
N VAL A 44 14.14 2.35 7.48
CA VAL A 44 13.97 3.42 8.48
C VAL A 44 13.72 2.88 9.90
N HIS A 45 13.39 1.59 10.06
CA HIS A 45 13.18 0.98 11.38
C HIS A 45 14.51 0.61 12.05
N VAL A 46 15.59 0.46 11.27
CA VAL A 46 16.91 0.02 11.77
C VAL A 46 18.02 0.80 11.07
N ILE A 47 18.11 2.11 11.37
CA ILE A 47 19.00 3.05 10.65
C ILE A 47 20.44 2.55 10.57
N ASP A 48 21.00 2.05 11.67
CA ASP A 48 22.40 1.60 11.74
C ASP A 48 22.70 0.33 10.93
N ALA A 49 21.67 -0.42 10.51
CA ALA A 49 21.82 -1.60 9.66
C ALA A 49 21.88 -1.26 8.16
N ASN A 50 21.62 0.00 7.79
CA ASN A 50 21.72 0.46 6.41
C ASN A 50 23.20 0.60 5.99
N LEU A 51 23.45 0.55 4.68
CA LEU A 51 24.74 1.00 4.15
C LEU A 51 25.03 2.44 4.61
N PRO A 52 26.29 2.80 4.93
CA PRO A 52 26.61 4.12 5.47
C PRO A 52 26.08 5.30 4.63
N ALA A 53 26.13 5.18 3.30
CA ALA A 53 25.61 6.19 2.37
C ALA A 53 24.07 6.32 2.38
N ASN A 54 23.36 5.26 2.76
CA ASN A 54 21.90 5.27 2.92
C ASN A 54 21.53 5.79 4.31
N ALA A 55 22.21 5.33 5.36
CA ALA A 55 22.01 5.78 6.73
C ALA A 55 22.17 7.31 6.84
N SER A 56 23.20 7.88 6.20
CA SER A 56 23.45 9.32 6.21
C SER A 56 22.37 10.17 5.53
N ARG A 57 21.47 9.56 4.75
CA ARG A 57 20.36 10.25 4.09
C ARG A 57 19.07 10.23 4.91
N ILE A 58 18.96 9.35 5.91
CA ILE A 58 17.74 9.22 6.72
C ILE A 58 17.78 10.28 7.82
N ARG A 59 16.80 11.18 7.82
CA ARG A 59 16.63 12.21 8.85
C ARG A 59 15.35 11.96 9.63
N GLN A 60 15.47 11.73 10.92
CA GLN A 60 14.31 11.67 11.81
C GLN A 60 13.83 13.08 12.13
N LEU A 61 12.52 13.29 12.06
CA LEU A 61 11.85 14.55 12.34
C LEU A 61 11.02 14.43 13.63
N PRO A 62 10.74 15.57 14.30
CA PRO A 62 9.80 15.57 15.42
C PRO A 62 8.38 15.22 14.94
N VAL A 63 7.68 14.41 15.72
CA VAL A 63 6.25 14.14 15.54
C VAL A 63 5.44 15.14 16.35
N SER A 64 4.45 15.76 15.72
CA SER A 64 3.52 16.66 16.42
C SER A 64 2.41 15.88 17.12
N SER A 65 2.13 16.24 18.37
CA SER A 65 1.08 15.61 19.21
C SER A 65 -0.12 16.54 19.45
N SER A 66 -0.31 17.56 18.60
CA SER A 66 -1.21 18.70 18.86
C SER A 66 -2.71 18.43 18.64
N THR A 67 -3.11 17.20 18.31
CA THR A 67 -4.47 16.82 17.93
C THR A 67 -4.95 15.62 18.75
N ASN A 68 -6.26 15.44 18.89
CA ASN A 68 -6.84 14.21 19.41
C ASN A 68 -6.71 13.10 18.37
N TYR A 69 -5.87 12.11 18.68
CA TYR A 69 -5.70 10.94 17.84
C TYR A 69 -6.65 9.82 18.27
N SER A 70 -7.30 9.20 17.29
CA SER A 70 -8.27 8.12 17.46
C SER A 70 -7.88 6.84 16.71
N ILE A 71 -7.01 6.98 15.70
CA ILE A 71 -6.54 5.89 14.85
C ILE A 71 -5.06 5.64 15.11
N LEU A 72 -4.28 6.72 15.15
CA LEU A 72 -2.83 6.69 15.34
C LEU A 72 -2.45 6.98 16.81
N ASP A 73 -1.21 6.65 17.16
CA ASP A 73 -0.60 6.92 18.46
C ASP A 73 0.71 7.72 18.23
N PRO A 74 0.69 9.05 18.44
CA PRO A 74 1.88 9.89 18.25
C PRO A 74 3.01 9.55 19.23
N SER A 75 2.73 8.88 20.35
CA SER A 75 3.75 8.58 21.37
C SER A 75 4.69 7.45 20.95
N ALA A 76 4.20 6.54 20.09
CA ALA A 76 4.98 5.46 19.50
C ALA A 76 5.51 5.80 18.09
N ALA A 77 4.92 6.81 17.45
CA ALA A 77 5.23 7.18 16.07
C ALA A 77 6.66 7.71 15.90
N GLN A 78 7.27 7.36 14.77
CA GLN A 78 8.51 7.97 14.30
C GLN A 78 8.29 8.51 12.89
N LEU A 79 8.81 9.70 12.61
CA LEU A 79 8.69 10.39 11.33
C LEU A 79 10.07 10.56 10.71
N TYR A 80 10.19 10.23 9.42
CA TYR A 80 11.44 10.29 8.67
C TYR A 80 11.28 11.02 7.34
N GLU A 81 12.34 11.72 6.95
CA GLU A 81 12.61 12.15 5.59
C GLU A 81 13.89 11.49 5.07
N ILE A 82 14.03 11.46 3.75
CA ILE A 82 15.20 10.89 3.09
C ILE A 82 15.78 11.93 2.12
N ASP A 83 17.03 12.30 2.33
CA ASP A 83 17.71 13.26 1.48
C ASP A 83 17.78 12.74 0.03
N GLY A 84 17.40 13.62 -0.91
CA GLY A 84 17.24 13.29 -2.32
C GLY A 84 15.85 12.77 -2.71
N LEU A 85 14.95 12.53 -1.75
CA LEU A 85 13.54 12.18 -1.98
C LEU A 85 12.60 13.32 -1.51
N ASP A 86 12.82 14.53 -2.03
CA ASP A 86 12.16 15.74 -1.56
C ASP A 86 10.62 15.61 -1.50
N GLY A 87 10.05 15.92 -0.33
CA GLY A 87 8.61 15.81 -0.06
C GLY A 87 8.10 14.40 0.20
N LEU A 88 8.97 13.37 0.26
CA LEU A 88 8.61 12.05 0.76
C LEU A 88 8.82 12.01 2.28
N GLN A 89 7.77 11.62 3.01
CA GLN A 89 7.86 11.34 4.44
C GLN A 89 7.41 9.91 4.73
N VAL A 90 8.06 9.28 5.71
CA VAL A 90 7.76 7.92 6.17
C VAL A 90 7.40 7.99 7.65
N ILE A 91 6.23 7.49 8.02
CA ILE A 91 5.80 7.33 9.40
C ILE A 91 5.81 5.86 9.74
N THR A 92 6.44 5.49 10.85
CA THR A 92 6.46 4.13 11.38
C THR A 92 5.86 4.08 12.77
N ASN A 93 5.40 2.91 13.20
CA ASN A 93 4.92 2.61 14.56
C ASN A 93 3.73 3.47 15.05
N ALA A 94 3.12 4.27 14.17
CA ALA A 94 2.01 5.16 14.54
C ALA A 94 0.66 4.44 14.66
N MET A 95 0.44 3.29 14.00
CA MET A 95 -0.85 2.59 14.08
C MET A 95 -0.74 1.36 14.99
N PRO A 96 -1.51 1.26 16.09
CA PRO A 96 -1.53 0.07 16.94
C PRO A 96 -1.88 -1.20 16.14
N VAL A 97 -1.29 -2.35 16.50
CA VAL A 97 -1.45 -3.61 15.75
C VAL A 97 -2.92 -4.03 15.61
N ALA A 98 -3.72 -3.90 16.68
CA ALA A 98 -5.16 -4.19 16.62
C ALA A 98 -5.90 -3.29 15.62
N THR A 99 -5.53 -2.01 15.55
CA THR A 99 -6.05 -1.07 14.55
C THR A 99 -5.61 -1.48 13.14
N GLN A 100 -4.36 -1.90 12.95
CA GLN A 100 -3.87 -2.39 11.65
C GLN A 100 -4.68 -3.59 11.16
N VAL A 101 -4.92 -4.58 12.04
CA VAL A 101 -5.71 -5.78 11.73
C VAL A 101 -7.15 -5.41 11.39
N ALA A 102 -7.79 -4.55 12.19
CA ALA A 102 -9.16 -4.10 11.93
C ALA A 102 -9.29 -3.37 10.59
N TRP A 103 -8.32 -2.54 10.23
CA TRP A 103 -8.30 -1.82 8.95
C TRP A 103 -8.02 -2.73 7.76
N ALA A 104 -7.14 -3.72 7.92
CA ALA A 104 -6.91 -4.72 6.87
C ALA A 104 -8.15 -5.59 6.65
N PHE A 105 -8.82 -5.99 7.74
CA PHE A 105 -10.08 -6.72 7.68
C PHE A 105 -11.15 -5.91 6.96
N ARG A 106 -11.32 -4.63 7.32
CA ARG A 106 -12.21 -3.70 6.62
C ARG A 106 -11.87 -3.57 5.13
N ALA A 107 -10.59 -3.48 4.78
CA ALA A 107 -10.19 -3.37 3.39
C ALA A 107 -10.55 -4.63 2.58
N VAL A 108 -10.33 -5.82 3.16
CA VAL A 108 -10.67 -7.10 2.53
C VAL A 108 -12.18 -7.33 2.48
N ARG A 109 -12.91 -6.98 3.54
CA ARG A 109 -14.33 -7.28 3.70
C ARG A 109 -15.25 -6.24 3.08
N ASP A 110 -14.99 -4.97 3.34
CA ASP A 110 -15.89 -3.87 3.02
C ASP A 110 -15.42 -3.19 1.73
N TYR A 111 -14.14 -2.81 1.63
CA TYR A 111 -13.62 -2.03 0.49
C TYR A 111 -13.35 -2.86 -0.77
N SER A 112 -13.42 -4.18 -0.70
CA SER A 112 -13.31 -5.06 -1.86
C SER A 112 -14.63 -5.22 -2.64
N GLN A 113 -15.74 -4.76 -2.06
CA GLN A 113 -17.09 -5.01 -2.57
C GLN A 113 -18.04 -3.82 -2.37
N GLN A 114 -19.24 -3.93 -2.92
CA GLN A 114 -20.29 -2.93 -2.72
C GLN A 114 -20.90 -3.01 -1.31
N PRO A 115 -21.48 -1.90 -0.80
CA PRO A 115 -21.67 -0.61 -1.46
C PRO A 115 -20.44 0.31 -1.43
N TYR A 116 -19.35 -0.07 -0.74
CA TYR A 116 -18.21 0.80 -0.48
C TYR A 116 -17.36 1.06 -1.71
N ASN A 117 -17.14 0.03 -2.54
CA ASN A 117 -16.39 0.20 -3.77
C ASN A 117 -17.25 0.70 -4.93
N ASN A 118 -16.57 1.35 -5.87
CA ASN A 118 -17.14 1.72 -7.16
C ASN A 118 -16.69 0.70 -8.20
N VAL A 119 -15.44 0.80 -8.62
CA VAL A 119 -14.90 0.00 -9.71
C VAL A 119 -13.67 -0.73 -9.20
N THR A 120 -13.39 -1.87 -9.79
CA THR A 120 -12.21 -2.68 -9.51
C THR A 120 -11.51 -3.05 -10.80
N ASN A 121 -10.35 -3.69 -10.70
CA ASN A 121 -9.69 -4.26 -11.87
C ASN A 121 -10.42 -5.48 -12.47
N LEU A 122 -11.40 -6.06 -11.77
CA LEU A 122 -12.11 -7.26 -12.22
C LEU A 122 -13.15 -6.93 -13.30
N SER A 123 -13.82 -5.79 -13.15
CA SER A 123 -14.83 -5.32 -14.08
C SER A 123 -14.99 -3.81 -13.99
N GLY A 124 -15.29 -3.18 -15.12
CA GLY A 124 -15.80 -1.81 -15.18
C GLY A 124 -17.25 -1.68 -14.70
N ASP A 125 -17.98 -2.81 -14.63
CA ASP A 125 -19.31 -2.86 -14.06
C ASP A 125 -19.22 -2.90 -12.53
N ARG A 126 -19.74 -1.84 -11.91
CA ARG A 126 -19.85 -1.71 -10.45
C ARG A 126 -20.48 -2.96 -9.85
N GLY A 127 -21.57 -3.46 -10.43
CA GLY A 127 -22.38 -4.57 -9.89
C GLY A 127 -21.63 -5.91 -9.80
N ALA A 128 -20.54 -6.07 -10.54
CA ALA A 128 -19.77 -7.31 -10.58
C ALA A 128 -19.08 -7.66 -9.25
N THR A 129 -18.91 -6.70 -8.34
CA THR A 129 -18.29 -6.93 -7.02
C THR A 129 -19.27 -6.73 -5.87
N GLN A 130 -20.54 -7.10 -6.02
CA GLN A 130 -21.55 -6.87 -4.98
C GLN A 130 -21.25 -7.61 -3.67
N SER A 131 -20.81 -8.87 -3.77
CA SER A 131 -20.60 -9.79 -2.65
C SER A 131 -19.24 -10.49 -2.74
N LEU A 132 -18.25 -9.86 -3.40
CA LEU A 132 -17.00 -10.50 -3.80
C LEU A 132 -16.28 -11.23 -2.66
N TRP A 133 -16.10 -10.58 -1.50
CA TRP A 133 -15.50 -11.23 -0.33
C TRP A 133 -16.46 -12.21 0.32
N THR A 134 -17.73 -11.83 0.47
CA THR A 134 -18.77 -12.68 1.06
C THR A 134 -18.84 -14.04 0.35
N ASP A 135 -18.85 -14.07 -0.98
CA ASP A 135 -18.91 -15.30 -1.77
C ASP A 135 -17.58 -16.08 -1.68
N ALA A 136 -16.45 -15.38 -1.56
CA ALA A 136 -15.14 -15.99 -1.40
C ALA A 136 -15.04 -16.85 -0.13
N TRP A 137 -15.48 -16.34 1.02
CA TRP A 137 -15.37 -17.08 2.29
C TRP A 137 -16.61 -17.92 2.62
N HIS A 138 -17.81 -17.53 2.21
CA HIS A 138 -19.06 -18.24 2.58
C HIS A 138 -19.30 -19.48 1.71
N GLU A 139 -19.08 -19.40 0.40
CA GLU A 139 -19.16 -20.58 -0.47
C GLU A 139 -17.87 -21.41 -0.42
N ALA A 140 -16.74 -20.73 -0.20
CA ALA A 140 -15.38 -21.30 -0.13
C ALA A 140 -15.03 -22.26 -1.28
N THR A 141 -15.63 -22.07 -2.46
CA THR A 141 -15.26 -22.87 -3.63
C THR A 141 -13.89 -22.43 -4.14
N ARG A 142 -13.19 -23.34 -4.84
CA ARG A 142 -11.94 -22.98 -5.53
C ARG A 142 -12.14 -21.84 -6.55
N GLY A 143 -13.37 -21.66 -7.03
CA GLY A 143 -13.75 -20.59 -7.96
C GLY A 143 -13.82 -19.22 -7.27
N SER A 144 -14.58 -19.10 -6.18
CA SER A 144 -14.83 -17.81 -5.51
C SER A 144 -13.56 -17.23 -4.89
N MET A 145 -12.73 -18.05 -4.23
CA MET A 145 -11.42 -17.60 -3.74
C MET A 145 -10.48 -17.18 -4.89
N LYS A 146 -10.52 -17.87 -6.03
CA LYS A 146 -9.69 -17.51 -7.20
C LYS A 146 -10.10 -16.14 -7.76
N GLU A 147 -11.39 -15.82 -7.75
CA GLU A 147 -11.90 -14.53 -8.18
C GLU A 147 -11.47 -13.42 -7.22
N PHE A 148 -11.60 -13.62 -5.91
CA PHE A 148 -11.07 -12.67 -4.92
C PHE A 148 -9.56 -12.47 -5.07
N HIS A 149 -8.79 -13.55 -5.28
CA HIS A 149 -7.35 -13.48 -5.56
C HIS A 149 -7.00 -12.80 -6.89
N ALA A 150 -7.95 -12.53 -7.78
CA ALA A 150 -7.74 -11.73 -8.98
C ALA A 150 -7.91 -10.23 -8.71
N LEU A 151 -8.46 -9.83 -7.57
CA LEU A 151 -8.58 -8.42 -7.16
C LEU A 151 -7.18 -7.81 -6.93
N ARG A 152 -6.96 -6.64 -7.52
CA ARG A 152 -5.70 -5.88 -7.49
C ARG A 152 -5.93 -4.47 -6.99
N TRP A 153 -7.04 -3.84 -7.35
CA TRP A 153 -7.41 -2.55 -6.81
C TRP A 153 -8.92 -2.39 -6.72
N ALA A 154 -9.35 -1.60 -5.74
CA ALA A 154 -10.71 -1.10 -5.59
C ALA A 154 -10.68 0.40 -5.29
N ASN A 155 -11.56 1.16 -5.95
CA ASN A 155 -11.72 2.60 -5.71
C ASN A 155 -12.87 2.85 -4.72
N ILE A 156 -12.62 3.73 -3.75
CA ILE A 156 -13.55 4.13 -2.68
C ILE A 156 -13.70 5.65 -2.70
N GLY A 157 -14.91 6.17 -2.47
CA GLY A 157 -15.17 7.61 -2.51
C GLY A 157 -15.29 8.11 -3.95
N ALA A 158 -14.81 9.33 -4.23
CA ALA A 158 -14.90 9.89 -5.57
C ALA A 158 -14.25 8.97 -6.63
N HIS A 159 -14.96 8.71 -7.72
CA HIS A 159 -14.52 7.81 -8.78
C HIS A 159 -13.93 8.58 -9.96
N TYR A 160 -12.76 8.16 -10.44
CA TYR A 160 -12.13 8.68 -11.65
C TYR A 160 -12.31 7.71 -12.81
N ASP A 161 -12.96 8.15 -13.89
CA ASP A 161 -13.01 7.42 -15.15
C ASP A 161 -11.67 7.59 -15.87
N TRP A 162 -10.90 6.51 -15.97
CA TRP A 162 -9.58 6.51 -16.61
C TRP A 162 -9.64 6.69 -18.14
N THR A 163 -10.77 6.40 -18.77
CA THR A 163 -10.99 6.56 -20.22
C THR A 163 -11.32 8.01 -20.52
N ALA A 164 -12.28 8.58 -19.79
CA ALA A 164 -12.71 9.97 -19.95
C ALA A 164 -11.74 10.96 -19.28
N ARG A 165 -10.87 10.47 -18.40
CA ARG A 165 -9.93 11.25 -17.60
C ARG A 165 -10.60 12.32 -16.73
N GLU A 166 -11.77 12.00 -16.21
CA GLU A 166 -12.59 12.89 -15.38
C GLU A 166 -13.18 12.16 -14.18
N TYR A 167 -13.57 12.92 -13.15
CA TYR A 167 -14.30 12.36 -12.02
C TYR A 167 -15.77 12.19 -12.37
N VAL A 168 -16.31 11.02 -12.04
CA VAL A 168 -17.72 10.70 -12.23
C VAL A 168 -18.53 11.34 -11.11
N ASP A 169 -19.41 12.26 -11.49
CA ASP A 169 -20.42 12.86 -10.60
C ASP A 169 -21.69 12.01 -10.63
N ASP A 170 -21.69 10.92 -9.87
CA ASP A 170 -22.84 10.00 -9.72
C ASP A 170 -23.27 9.94 -8.24
N PRO A 171 -24.52 10.32 -7.91
CA PRO A 171 -25.03 10.30 -6.53
C PRO A 171 -25.12 8.89 -5.91
N LEU A 172 -24.99 7.82 -6.72
CA LEU A 172 -24.90 6.44 -6.22
C LEU A 172 -23.50 6.09 -5.71
N ILE A 173 -22.47 6.90 -6.01
CA ILE A 173 -21.12 6.74 -5.48
C ILE A 173 -21.14 7.14 -4.00
N PRO A 174 -20.79 6.23 -3.07
CA PRO A 174 -20.72 6.57 -1.66
C PRO A 174 -19.62 7.61 -1.41
N ALA A 175 -19.87 8.48 -0.44
CA ALA A 175 -18.83 9.35 0.07
C ALA A 175 -17.67 8.53 0.65
N LEU A 176 -16.46 9.09 0.62
CA LEU A 176 -15.31 8.48 1.30
C LEU A 176 -15.62 8.31 2.80
N PRO A 177 -15.47 7.09 3.36
CA PRO A 177 -15.69 6.82 4.78
C PRO A 177 -14.97 7.81 5.70
N ALA A 178 -15.65 8.23 6.77
CA ALA A 178 -15.17 9.32 7.64
C ALA A 178 -13.83 8.99 8.31
N GLU A 179 -13.61 7.72 8.67
CA GLU A 179 -12.36 7.25 9.25
C GLU A 179 -11.16 7.41 8.31
N LEU A 180 -11.38 7.31 6.99
CA LEU A 180 -10.32 7.47 6.00
C LEU A 180 -9.89 8.94 5.91
N LYS A 181 -10.84 9.86 6.08
CA LYS A 181 -10.56 11.30 6.22
C LYS A 181 -9.86 11.59 7.55
N GLN A 182 -10.31 10.95 8.63
CA GLN A 182 -9.69 11.09 9.95
C GLN A 182 -8.23 10.61 9.95
N LEU A 183 -7.91 9.51 9.25
CA LEU A 183 -6.52 9.07 9.10
C LEU A 183 -5.66 10.13 8.41
N VAL A 184 -6.14 10.76 7.32
CA VAL A 184 -5.39 11.85 6.66
C VAL A 184 -5.18 13.02 7.59
N HIS A 185 -6.22 13.42 8.33
CA HIS A 185 -6.14 14.49 9.31
C HIS A 185 -5.07 14.20 10.39
N GLU A 186 -5.06 12.99 10.95
CA GLU A 186 -4.07 12.58 11.94
C GLU A 186 -2.64 12.52 11.36
N VAL A 187 -2.48 12.03 10.12
CA VAL A 187 -1.19 12.05 9.42
C VAL A 187 -0.69 13.48 9.17
N TYR A 188 -1.55 14.39 8.78
CA TYR A 188 -1.19 15.81 8.60
C TYR A 188 -0.82 16.48 9.92
N ALA A 189 -1.53 16.16 11.00
CA ALA A 189 -1.18 16.63 12.34
C ALA A 189 0.21 16.14 12.76
N MET A 190 0.58 14.89 12.49
CA MET A 190 1.90 14.33 12.81
C MET A 190 3.04 14.95 11.99
N THR A 191 2.78 15.21 10.71
CA THR A 191 3.77 15.68 9.72
C THR A 191 3.92 17.19 9.66
N GLY A 192 3.03 17.94 10.33
CA GLY A 192 2.98 19.41 10.25
C GLY A 192 2.34 19.93 8.96
N LEU A 193 1.69 19.08 8.17
CA LEU A 193 1.00 19.43 6.93
C LEU A 193 -0.45 19.89 7.18
N THR A 194 -0.66 20.71 8.21
CA THR A 194 -2.00 21.05 8.74
C THR A 194 -2.88 21.84 7.77
N ASP A 195 -2.29 22.51 6.78
CA ASP A 195 -3.01 23.23 5.73
C ASP A 195 -3.42 22.32 4.54
N GLY A 196 -3.11 21.03 4.62
CA GLY A 196 -3.43 20.06 3.58
C GLY A 196 -4.93 19.79 3.44
N LYS A 197 -5.40 19.65 2.20
CA LYS A 197 -6.81 19.31 1.92
C LYS A 197 -7.10 17.84 2.27
N MET A 198 -8.30 17.59 2.80
CA MET A 198 -8.74 16.24 3.17
C MET A 198 -9.00 15.37 1.92
N ALA A 199 -8.75 14.06 2.06
CA ALA A 199 -9.00 13.11 1.00
C ALA A 199 -10.48 12.98 0.64
N GLU A 200 -10.73 12.74 -0.64
CA GLU A 200 -12.04 12.55 -1.24
C GLU A 200 -12.18 11.18 -1.90
N SER A 201 -11.04 10.55 -2.18
CA SER A 201 -10.95 9.24 -2.82
C SER A 201 -9.86 8.40 -2.17
N ALA A 202 -10.03 7.08 -2.25
CA ALA A 202 -9.01 6.11 -1.93
C ALA A 202 -8.88 5.07 -3.04
N ILE A 203 -7.65 4.61 -3.26
CA ILE A 203 -7.38 3.38 -4.01
C ILE A 203 -6.81 2.35 -3.04
N VAL A 204 -7.57 1.29 -2.82
CA VAL A 204 -7.14 0.13 -2.04
C VAL A 204 -6.51 -0.86 -3.00
N ASN A 205 -5.20 -1.06 -2.85
CA ASN A 205 -4.45 -2.02 -3.65
C ASN A 205 -4.30 -3.33 -2.86
N PHE A 206 -4.59 -4.44 -3.52
CA PHE A 206 -4.53 -5.80 -2.98
C PHE A 206 -3.38 -6.54 -3.65
N TYR A 207 -2.43 -6.99 -2.83
CA TYR A 207 -1.25 -7.70 -3.26
C TYR A 207 -1.21 -9.12 -2.68
N PRO A 208 -1.89 -10.09 -3.31
CA PRO A 208 -1.60 -11.49 -3.06
C PRO A 208 -0.12 -11.81 -3.37
N ALA A 209 0.44 -12.83 -2.73
CA ALA A 209 1.83 -13.23 -2.94
C ALA A 209 2.18 -13.40 -4.43
N GLY A 210 3.38 -12.92 -4.79
CA GLY A 210 3.88 -12.94 -6.17
C GLY A 210 3.34 -11.83 -7.07
N THR A 211 2.44 -10.97 -6.58
CA THR A 211 2.03 -9.76 -7.30
C THR A 211 3.00 -8.60 -7.06
N CYS A 212 2.98 -7.65 -7.98
CA CYS A 212 3.81 -6.45 -7.94
C CYS A 212 3.10 -5.32 -8.69
N MET A 213 3.55 -4.09 -8.46
CA MET A 213 3.13 -2.90 -9.18
C MET A 213 4.34 -2.26 -9.86
N GLY A 214 4.27 -2.14 -11.18
CA GLY A 214 5.34 -1.55 -11.98
C GLY A 214 5.47 -0.04 -11.75
N GLY A 215 6.56 0.54 -12.26
CA GLY A 215 6.79 1.98 -12.20
C GLY A 215 5.68 2.79 -12.89
N HIS A 216 4.95 3.60 -12.13
CA HIS A 216 3.85 4.44 -12.60
C HIS A 216 3.85 5.81 -11.90
N LEU A 217 2.99 6.70 -12.38
CA LEU A 217 2.71 8.01 -11.80
C LEU A 217 1.25 8.04 -11.38
N ASP A 218 0.97 8.66 -10.23
CA ASP A 218 -0.37 9.06 -9.84
C ASP A 218 -0.58 10.50 -10.30
N ASN A 219 -1.03 10.71 -11.54
CA ASN A 219 -1.19 12.05 -12.14
C ASN A 219 -2.58 12.27 -12.74
N ALA A 220 -3.57 11.60 -12.16
CA ALA A 220 -4.96 11.66 -12.58
C ALA A 220 -5.73 12.80 -11.91
N GLU A 221 -5.29 13.23 -10.74
CA GLU A 221 -5.94 14.26 -9.94
C GLU A 221 -5.69 15.66 -10.53
N GLU A 222 -6.69 16.54 -10.45
CA GLU A 222 -6.49 17.96 -10.76
C GLU A 222 -5.60 18.61 -9.69
N ASP A 223 -5.82 18.24 -8.43
CA ASP A 223 -4.97 18.64 -7.31
C ASP A 223 -3.70 17.78 -7.22
N MET A 224 -2.63 18.31 -7.81
CA MET A 224 -1.28 17.75 -7.73
C MET A 224 -0.40 18.44 -6.67
N MET A 225 -1.00 19.25 -5.78
CA MET A 225 -0.31 19.94 -4.69
C MET A 225 -0.54 19.24 -3.35
N THR A 226 -1.75 18.72 -3.13
CA THR A 226 -2.07 17.96 -1.93
C THR A 226 -1.35 16.60 -1.94
N PRO A 227 -0.70 16.21 -0.81
CA PRO A 227 -0.02 14.93 -0.70
C PRO A 227 -0.95 13.72 -0.90
N ILE A 228 -0.37 12.60 -1.32
CA ILE A 228 -1.01 11.29 -1.19
C ILE A 228 -0.55 10.66 0.13
N VAL A 229 -1.50 10.11 0.90
CA VAL A 229 -1.23 9.34 2.11
C VAL A 229 -1.44 7.86 1.79
N SER A 230 -0.41 7.03 1.93
CA SER A 230 -0.43 5.59 1.62
C SER A 230 -0.17 4.76 2.87
N LEU A 231 -1.19 4.08 3.39
CA LEU A 231 -1.09 3.16 4.52
C LEU A 231 -0.74 1.74 4.04
N SER A 232 0.20 1.09 4.73
CA SER A 232 0.68 -0.27 4.49
C SER A 232 0.11 -1.26 5.50
N LEU A 233 -0.46 -2.39 5.08
CA LEU A 233 -1.01 -3.41 6.00
C LEU A 233 -0.66 -4.83 5.55
N GLY A 234 -0.25 -5.68 6.48
CA GLY A 234 0.08 -7.09 6.22
C GLY A 234 1.56 -7.34 5.93
N THR A 235 1.85 -8.20 4.95
CA THR A 235 3.24 -8.55 4.61
C THR A 235 4.08 -7.33 4.19
N GLN A 236 5.39 -7.41 4.42
CA GLN A 236 6.31 -6.33 4.05
C GLN A 236 6.53 -6.26 2.53
N CYS A 237 6.93 -5.10 2.03
CA CYS A 237 7.21 -4.89 0.62
C CYS A 237 8.46 -4.04 0.39
N ILE A 238 9.01 -4.11 -0.82
CA ILE A 238 9.95 -3.10 -1.31
C ILE A 238 9.13 -2.07 -2.08
N TYR A 239 9.19 -0.83 -1.63
CA TYR A 239 8.70 0.34 -2.33
C TYR A 239 9.86 1.01 -3.08
N LEU A 240 9.62 1.42 -4.32
CA LEU A 240 10.58 2.19 -5.12
C LEU A 240 10.09 3.62 -5.27
N GLN A 241 10.89 4.58 -4.83
CA GLN A 241 10.71 6.01 -5.10
C GLN A 241 11.68 6.46 -6.19
N GLY A 242 11.17 6.73 -7.39
CA GLY A 242 11.90 7.27 -8.53
C GLY A 242 11.94 8.80 -8.56
N GLY A 243 12.37 9.33 -9.71
CA GLY A 243 12.33 10.75 -10.03
C GLY A 243 11.18 11.11 -10.98
N LEU A 244 11.28 12.28 -11.61
CA LEU A 244 10.29 12.77 -12.58
C LEU A 244 10.33 11.98 -13.90
N THR A 245 11.42 11.25 -14.14
CA THR A 245 11.61 10.46 -15.35
C THR A 245 12.05 9.03 -15.01
N LYS A 246 11.82 8.10 -15.93
CA LYS A 246 12.31 6.71 -15.78
C LYS A 246 13.83 6.57 -15.85
N SER A 247 14.53 7.62 -16.28
CA SER A 247 16.00 7.69 -16.24
C SER A 247 16.56 8.04 -14.87
N ASP A 248 15.73 8.50 -13.94
CA ASP A 248 16.14 8.71 -12.56
C ASP A 248 16.13 7.37 -11.83
N ALA A 249 17.26 6.97 -11.26
CA ALA A 249 17.36 5.71 -10.53
C ALA A 249 16.52 5.77 -9.24
N PRO A 250 15.62 4.81 -9.00
CA PRO A 250 14.79 4.84 -7.80
C PRO A 250 15.57 4.42 -6.56
N THR A 251 15.21 5.02 -5.42
CA THR A 251 15.60 4.57 -4.09
C THR A 251 14.62 3.51 -3.61
N ALA A 252 15.14 2.38 -3.11
CA ALA A 252 14.35 1.29 -2.58
C ALA A 252 14.18 1.41 -1.07
N LEU A 253 12.97 1.15 -0.56
CA LEU A 253 12.59 1.27 0.84
C LEU A 253 11.83 0.02 1.28
N TRP A 254 12.14 -0.52 2.46
CA TRP A 254 11.29 -1.49 3.12
C TRP A 254 10.08 -0.79 3.74
N LEU A 255 8.87 -1.29 3.45
CA LEU A 255 7.64 -0.90 4.15
C LEU A 255 7.04 -2.12 4.84
N ARG A 256 6.77 -1.98 6.13
CA ARG A 256 6.15 -2.99 7.01
C ARG A 256 4.66 -2.69 7.21
N SER A 257 3.96 -3.58 7.90
CA SER A 257 2.58 -3.31 8.34
C SER A 257 2.55 -2.12 9.29
N GLY A 258 1.60 -1.21 9.08
CA GLY A 258 1.44 0.03 9.84
C GLY A 258 2.23 1.22 9.29
N ASP A 259 3.20 1.01 8.40
CA ASP A 259 3.98 2.11 7.83
C ASP A 259 3.11 2.97 6.91
N ILE A 260 3.26 4.29 7.03
CA ILE A 260 2.56 5.28 6.21
C ILE A 260 3.56 6.07 5.40
N ILE A 261 3.35 6.14 4.08
CA ILE A 261 4.09 7.01 3.18
C ILE A 261 3.25 8.23 2.85
N VAL A 262 3.85 9.42 2.97
CA VAL A 262 3.27 10.68 2.52
C VAL A 262 4.07 11.17 1.31
N MET A 263 3.42 11.25 0.15
CA MET A 263 4.01 11.75 -1.09
C MET A 263 3.54 13.16 -1.36
N GLY A 264 4.26 14.16 -0.83
CA GLY A 264 4.02 15.58 -1.07
C GLY A 264 5.04 16.23 -2.00
N GLY A 265 4.81 17.49 -2.38
CA GLY A 265 5.79 18.29 -3.12
C GLY A 265 6.30 17.62 -4.41
N LYS A 266 7.61 17.34 -4.47
CA LYS A 266 8.25 16.71 -5.64
C LYS A 266 7.94 15.22 -5.72
N SER A 267 7.96 14.49 -4.59
CA SER A 267 7.69 13.05 -4.55
C SER A 267 6.29 12.69 -5.09
N ARG A 268 5.31 13.59 -4.90
CA ARG A 268 3.94 13.51 -5.46
C ARG A 268 3.90 13.32 -6.98
N ARG A 269 4.94 13.76 -7.69
CA ARG A 269 5.05 13.77 -9.16
C ARG A 269 6.09 12.78 -9.68
N CYS A 270 6.66 11.96 -8.81
CA CYS A 270 7.72 11.03 -9.16
C CYS A 270 7.18 9.64 -9.45
N PHE A 271 7.90 8.92 -10.32
CA PHE A 271 7.63 7.51 -10.58
C PHE A 271 7.77 6.70 -9.30
N HIS A 272 6.87 5.76 -9.07
CA HIS A 272 6.98 4.83 -7.94
C HIS A 272 6.37 3.47 -8.26
N GLY A 273 6.63 2.48 -7.41
CA GLY A 273 6.16 1.12 -7.62
C GLY A 273 6.51 0.18 -6.48
N VAL A 274 5.99 -1.04 -6.57
CA VAL A 274 6.17 -2.10 -5.57
C VAL A 274 6.64 -3.36 -6.30
N PRO A 275 7.96 -3.53 -6.56
CA PRO A 275 8.49 -4.69 -7.27
C PRO A 275 8.35 -6.01 -6.49
N LEU A 276 8.24 -5.95 -5.16
CA LEU A 276 8.24 -7.12 -4.28
C LEU A 276 7.27 -6.93 -3.12
N VAL A 277 6.43 -7.93 -2.91
CA VAL A 277 5.73 -8.19 -1.65
C VAL A 277 6.25 -9.53 -1.12
N THR A 278 6.65 -9.59 0.15
CA THR A 278 7.17 -10.82 0.74
C THR A 278 6.03 -11.75 1.15
N SER A 279 6.37 -12.98 1.52
CA SER A 279 5.40 -14.01 1.91
C SER A 279 5.18 -14.11 3.42
N GLU A 280 5.85 -13.29 4.23
CA GLU A 280 5.90 -13.41 5.68
C GLU A 280 5.07 -12.29 6.33
N LEU A 281 3.99 -12.70 7.00
CA LEU A 281 3.14 -11.83 7.81
C LEU A 281 3.75 -11.70 9.22
N PRO A 282 3.79 -10.50 9.83
CA PRO A 282 4.27 -10.34 11.19
C PRO A 282 3.46 -11.18 12.20
N THR A 283 4.13 -11.90 13.10
CA THR A 283 3.47 -12.75 14.11
C THR A 283 2.44 -11.98 14.93
N ALA A 284 2.78 -10.77 15.39
CA ALA A 284 1.85 -9.93 16.15
C ALA A 284 0.57 -9.59 15.38
N PHE A 285 0.67 -9.42 14.05
CA PHE A 285 -0.50 -9.20 13.20
C PHE A 285 -1.33 -10.48 13.09
N ALA A 286 -0.68 -11.62 12.84
CA ALA A 286 -1.34 -12.92 12.73
C ALA A 286 -2.08 -13.29 14.02
N ASP A 287 -1.45 -13.12 15.18
CA ASP A 287 -2.04 -13.43 16.49
C ASP A 287 -3.26 -12.53 16.76
N CYS A 288 -3.13 -11.23 16.47
CA CYS A 288 -4.19 -10.24 16.70
C CYS A 288 -5.40 -10.42 15.75
N THR A 289 -5.30 -11.21 14.67
CA THR A 289 -6.48 -11.58 13.87
C THR A 289 -7.55 -12.30 14.69
N GLN A 290 -7.17 -13.03 15.73
CA GLN A 290 -8.12 -13.79 16.55
C GLN A 290 -9.05 -12.87 17.35
N ASP A 291 -8.65 -11.64 17.65
CA ASP A 291 -9.48 -10.66 18.37
C ASP A 291 -10.75 -10.31 17.57
N LEU A 292 -10.73 -10.44 16.24
CA LEU A 292 -11.89 -10.20 15.38
C LEU A 292 -13.04 -11.19 15.63
N LYS A 293 -12.76 -12.39 16.15
CA LYS A 293 -13.80 -13.42 16.44
C LYS A 293 -14.77 -13.00 17.54
N THR A 294 -14.44 -11.94 18.27
CA THR A 294 -15.37 -11.33 19.24
C THR A 294 -16.57 -10.64 18.57
N HIS A 295 -16.44 -10.26 17.29
CA HIS A 295 -17.43 -9.49 16.55
C HIS A 295 -17.87 -10.12 15.23
N PHE A 296 -17.08 -11.06 14.69
CA PHE A 296 -17.31 -11.69 13.39
C PHE A 296 -17.25 -13.22 13.52
N SER A 297 -17.81 -13.93 12.53
CA SER A 297 -17.81 -15.40 12.55
C SER A 297 -16.40 -15.97 12.41
N ASP A 298 -16.13 -17.08 13.10
CA ASP A 298 -14.84 -17.77 13.01
C ASP A 298 -14.44 -18.10 11.56
N ALA A 299 -15.40 -18.53 10.74
CA ALA A 299 -15.15 -18.89 9.35
C ALA A 299 -14.67 -17.70 8.50
N GLU A 300 -15.27 -16.52 8.67
CA GLU A 300 -14.86 -15.31 7.95
C GLU A 300 -13.48 -14.84 8.42
N VAL A 301 -13.22 -14.88 9.74
CA VAL A 301 -11.93 -14.49 10.31
C VAL A 301 -10.82 -15.45 9.87
N ASP A 302 -11.08 -16.76 9.85
CA ASP A 302 -10.11 -17.76 9.40
C ASP A 302 -9.80 -17.61 7.90
N ALA A 303 -10.80 -17.31 7.07
CA ALA A 303 -10.59 -17.00 5.65
C ALA A 303 -9.76 -15.73 5.45
N PHE A 304 -10.04 -14.67 6.23
CA PHE A 304 -9.23 -13.45 6.24
C PHE A 304 -7.79 -13.71 6.66
N ALA A 305 -7.58 -14.45 7.74
CA ALA A 305 -6.24 -14.80 8.23
C ALA A 305 -5.47 -15.61 7.18
N ALA A 306 -6.12 -16.57 6.52
CA ALA A 306 -5.54 -17.36 5.45
C ALA A 306 -5.15 -16.50 4.23
N TYR A 307 -5.98 -15.53 3.86
CA TYR A 307 -5.66 -14.57 2.80
C TYR A 307 -4.46 -13.69 3.19
N MET A 308 -4.50 -13.06 4.36
CA MET A 308 -3.48 -12.13 4.82
C MET A 308 -2.13 -12.77 5.14
N ALA A 309 -2.09 -14.08 5.44
CA ALA A 309 -0.85 -14.83 5.66
C ALA A 309 0.15 -14.65 4.51
N HIS A 310 -0.34 -14.40 3.29
CA HIS A 310 0.47 -14.22 2.09
C HIS A 310 0.03 -13.01 1.28
N ALA A 311 -0.57 -12.01 1.91
CA ALA A 311 -1.06 -10.83 1.22
C ALA A 311 -0.64 -9.54 1.90
N ARG A 312 -0.78 -8.46 1.14
CA ARG A 312 -0.61 -7.10 1.60
C ARG A 312 -1.73 -6.25 1.04
N VAL A 313 -2.13 -5.25 1.81
CA VAL A 313 -3.06 -4.21 1.37
C VAL A 313 -2.37 -2.85 1.51
N ASN A 314 -2.55 -1.98 0.51
CA ASN A 314 -2.21 -0.56 0.63
C ASN A 314 -3.46 0.28 0.45
N ILE A 315 -3.69 1.27 1.31
CA ILE A 315 -4.80 2.23 1.18
C ILE A 315 -4.20 3.59 0.81
N ASN A 316 -4.47 4.06 -0.42
CA ASN A 316 -3.88 5.30 -0.97
C ASN A 316 -4.93 6.40 -1.05
N LEU A 317 -4.86 7.32 -0.09
CA LEU A 317 -5.80 8.41 0.14
C LEU A 317 -5.34 9.67 -0.58
N ARG A 318 -6.26 10.31 -1.29
CA ARG A 318 -5.95 11.42 -2.20
C ARG A 318 -7.08 12.45 -2.24
N ARG A 319 -6.67 13.71 -2.37
CA ARG A 319 -7.54 14.82 -2.79
C ARG A 319 -7.72 14.75 -4.30
N VAL A 320 -8.93 15.00 -4.79
CA VAL A 320 -9.21 14.88 -6.23
C VAL A 320 -9.52 16.21 -6.88
N GLY A 321 -10.37 17.03 -6.24
CA GLY A 321 -10.82 18.31 -6.78
C GLY A 321 -9.93 19.49 -6.39
N SER A 322 -9.88 20.50 -7.26
CA SER A 322 -9.09 21.72 -7.07
C SER A 322 -9.69 22.73 -6.08
N MET A 323 -10.99 22.65 -5.77
CA MET A 323 -11.67 23.59 -4.86
C MET A 323 -11.21 23.44 -3.42
#